data_AF-A0A524JA96-F1
#
_entry.id   AF-A0A524JA96-F1
#
_cell.length_a   1.000
_cell.length_b   1.000
_cell.length_c   1.000
_cell.angle_alpha   90.00
_cell.angle_beta   90.00
_cell.angle_gamma   90.00
#
_symmetry.space_group_name_H-M   'P 1'
#
loop_
_entity.id
_entity.type
_entity.pdbx_description
1 polymer ?
#
loop_
_entity_poly.entity_id
_entity_poly.type
_entity_poly.pdbx_seq_one_letter_code
_entity_poly.pdbx_strand_id
1 'polypeptide(L)'
;MNIQPKEYSELWRDPCNWRLYIFYVCREDPRLMVPKRLRVTGLTLNFAHPKAILLFLGLLAVVLVPITIVNAIDLSTLPWVPTVTITLSVLAALALTWWASKLRIK
;
A
#
# COMPACT_ATOMS: atom_id res chain seq x y z
N MET A 1 -14.06 -17.23 8.40
CA MET A 1 -14.15 -18.14 7.25
C MET A 1 -12.74 -18.56 6.90
N ASN A 2 -12.40 -19.85 7.00
CA ASN A 2 -11.02 -20.33 6.81
C ASN A 2 -10.76 -20.69 5.34
N ILE A 3 -10.58 -19.67 4.50
CA ILE A 3 -10.38 -19.81 3.05
C ILE A 3 -9.02 -20.45 2.78
N GLN A 4 -9.01 -21.48 1.92
CA GLN A 4 -7.81 -22.27 1.64
C GLN A 4 -6.88 -21.54 0.65
N PRO A 5 -5.55 -21.78 0.68
CA PRO A 5 -4.60 -21.15 -0.25
C PRO A 5 -4.96 -21.31 -1.73
N LYS A 6 -5.58 -22.43 -2.10
CA LYS A 6 -6.04 -22.69 -3.47
C LYS A 6 -7.15 -21.73 -3.90
N GLU A 7 -8.11 -21.48 -3.02
CA GLU A 7 -9.26 -20.59 -3.25
C GLU A 7 -8.80 -19.13 -3.41
N TYR A 8 -7.83 -18.68 -2.62
CA TYR A 8 -7.18 -17.39 -2.81
C TYR A 8 -6.51 -17.20 -4.17
N SER A 9 -6.00 -18.29 -4.75
CA SER A 9 -5.36 -18.25 -6.08
C SER A 9 -6.40 -18.15 -7.19
N GLU A 10 -7.59 -18.72 -6.98
CA GLU A 10 -8.72 -18.66 -7.91
C GLU A 10 -9.33 -17.26 -7.90
N LEU A 11 -9.62 -16.69 -6.72
CA LEU A 11 -10.08 -15.30 -6.56
C LEU A 11 -9.11 -14.30 -7.20
N TRP A 12 -7.80 -14.53 -7.03
CA TRP A 12 -6.76 -13.68 -7.62
C TRP A 12 -6.71 -13.79 -9.16
N ARG A 13 -7.00 -14.97 -9.73
CA ARG A 13 -6.99 -15.18 -11.19
C ARG A 13 -8.23 -14.62 -11.88
N ASP A 14 -9.33 -14.50 -11.16
CA ASP A 14 -10.59 -13.99 -11.71
C ASP A 14 -10.44 -12.53 -12.17
N PRO A 15 -10.58 -12.24 -13.49
CA PRO A 15 -10.49 -10.88 -14.00
C PRO A 15 -11.56 -9.94 -13.42
N CYS A 16 -12.69 -10.46 -12.94
CA CYS A 16 -13.76 -9.68 -12.31
C CYS A 16 -13.32 -9.03 -10.99
N ASN A 17 -12.26 -9.54 -10.34
CA ASN A 17 -11.69 -8.96 -9.13
C ASN A 17 -10.62 -7.90 -9.42
N TRP A 18 -10.30 -7.65 -10.70
CA TRP A 18 -9.35 -6.63 -11.12
C TRP A 18 -10.03 -5.46 -11.82
N ARG A 19 -9.88 -4.25 -11.26
CA ARG A 19 -10.29 -3.00 -11.90
C ARG A 19 -9.10 -2.39 -12.62
N LEU A 20 -9.31 -1.96 -13.87
CA LEU A 20 -8.28 -1.38 -14.74
C LEU A 20 -7.01 -2.24 -14.85
N TYR A 21 -7.12 -3.56 -14.64
CA TYR A 21 -5.99 -4.50 -14.61
C TYR A 21 -4.95 -4.26 -13.48
N ILE A 22 -5.14 -3.27 -12.62
CA ILE A 22 -4.15 -2.82 -11.61
C ILE A 22 -4.69 -2.92 -10.19
N PHE A 23 -5.94 -2.52 -9.96
CA PHE A 23 -6.54 -2.46 -8.63
C PHE A 23 -7.27 -3.77 -8.33
N TYR A 24 -6.88 -4.45 -7.26
CA TYR A 24 -7.55 -5.66 -6.81
C TYR A 24 -8.68 -5.30 -5.84
N VAL A 25 -9.90 -5.78 -6.12
CA VAL A 25 -11.12 -5.52 -5.35
C VAL A 25 -11.88 -6.83 -5.23
N CYS A 26 -11.73 -7.53 -4.10
CA CYS A 26 -12.44 -8.79 -3.82
C CYS A 26 -12.89 -8.83 -2.36
N ARG A 27 -14.19 -8.92 -2.11
CA ARG A 27 -14.72 -8.92 -0.72
C ARG A 27 -14.53 -10.27 -0.04
N GLU A 28 -14.46 -11.32 -0.84
CA GLU A 28 -14.28 -12.71 -0.44
C GLU A 28 -12.83 -12.98 0.00
N ASP A 29 -11.88 -12.15 -0.43
CA ASP A 29 -10.48 -12.25 -0.04
C ASP A 29 -10.17 -11.38 1.20
N PRO A 30 -9.91 -11.96 2.39
CA PRO A 30 -9.66 -11.21 3.62
C PRO A 30 -8.24 -10.62 3.68
N ARG A 31 -7.36 -10.93 2.72
CA ARG A 31 -5.98 -10.45 2.72
C ARG A 31 -5.96 -8.95 2.46
N LEU A 32 -5.24 -8.19 3.31
CA LEU A 32 -4.98 -6.77 3.03
C LEU A 32 -4.07 -6.58 1.82
N MET A 33 -3.01 -7.39 1.74
CA MET A 33 -1.99 -7.32 0.71
C MET A 33 -2.02 -8.57 -0.16
N VAL A 34 -1.98 -8.37 -1.47
CA VAL A 34 -2.12 -9.40 -2.49
C VAL A 34 -1.03 -9.20 -3.54
N PRO A 35 -0.46 -10.25 -4.17
CA PRO A 35 0.51 -10.07 -5.25
C PRO A 35 -0.07 -9.23 -6.40
N LYS A 36 0.72 -8.36 -7.01
CA LYS A 36 0.31 -7.63 -8.23
C LYS A 36 0.09 -8.59 -9.40
N ARG A 37 -0.83 -8.25 -10.29
CA ARG A 37 -1.19 -9.06 -11.47
C ARG A 37 0.01 -9.32 -12.39
N LEU A 38 0.85 -8.31 -12.56
CA LEU A 38 2.15 -8.44 -13.21
C LEU A 38 3.09 -9.17 -12.24
N ARG A 39 3.26 -10.49 -12.44
CA ARG A 39 3.95 -11.43 -11.54
C ARG A 39 5.39 -11.05 -11.13
N VAL A 40 6.02 -10.13 -11.86
CA VAL A 40 7.38 -9.62 -11.58
C VAL A 40 7.37 -8.48 -10.55
N THR A 41 6.19 -7.97 -10.19
CA THR A 41 6.04 -6.77 -9.36
C THR A 41 5.45 -7.13 -8.00
N GLY A 42 5.76 -6.34 -6.98
CA GLY A 42 5.49 -6.64 -5.56
C GLY A 42 4.01 -6.73 -5.14
N LEU A 43 3.72 -6.30 -3.92
CA LEU A 43 2.37 -6.39 -3.35
C LEU A 43 1.48 -5.22 -3.82
N THR A 44 0.18 -5.48 -3.93
CA THR A 44 -0.91 -4.50 -4.03
C THR A 44 -1.84 -4.65 -2.84
N LEU A 45 -2.77 -3.72 -2.69
CA LEU A 45 -3.79 -3.74 -1.65
C LEU A 45 -5.09 -4.32 -2.21
N ASN A 46 -5.81 -5.05 -1.38
CA ASN A 46 -7.21 -5.39 -1.67
C ASN A 46 -8.09 -4.21 -1.25
N PHE A 47 -8.52 -3.40 -2.21
CA PHE A 47 -9.32 -2.20 -1.96
C PHE A 47 -10.76 -2.50 -1.51
N ALA A 48 -11.18 -3.76 -1.50
CA ALA A 48 -12.42 -4.16 -0.84
C ALA A 48 -12.30 -4.23 0.70
N HIS A 49 -11.07 -4.28 1.24
CA HIS A 49 -10.83 -4.44 2.67
C HIS A 49 -10.63 -3.07 3.37
N PRO A 50 -11.46 -2.70 4.37
CA PRO A 50 -11.36 -1.37 5.02
C PRO A 50 -9.99 -1.05 5.61
N LYS A 51 -9.34 -2.03 6.27
CA LYS A 51 -7.97 -1.85 6.79
C LYS A 51 -6.92 -1.64 5.69
N ALA A 52 -7.13 -2.17 4.49
CA ALA A 52 -6.23 -1.94 3.36
C ALA A 52 -6.39 -0.52 2.82
N ILE A 53 -7.62 0.01 2.78
CA ILE A 53 -7.86 1.43 2.49
C ILE A 53 -7.18 2.32 3.54
N LEU A 54 -7.32 1.99 4.84
CA LEU A 54 -6.65 2.75 5.90
C LEU A 54 -5.12 2.72 5.76
N LEU A 55 -4.55 1.57 5.41
CA LEU A 55 -3.12 1.45 5.13
C LEU A 55 -2.70 2.30 3.92
N PHE A 56 -3.51 2.33 2.86
CA PHE A 56 -3.26 3.20 1.69
C PHE A 56 -3.27 4.68 2.07
N LEU A 57 -4.28 5.12 2.83
CA LEU A 57 -4.36 6.50 3.32
C LEU A 57 -3.20 6.84 4.26
N GLY A 58 -2.80 5.90 5.12
CA GLY A 58 -1.62 6.04 5.97
C GLY A 58 -0.33 6.21 5.16
N LEU A 59 -0.15 5.43 4.10
CA LEU A 59 1.00 5.57 3.18
C LEU A 59 1.00 6.93 2.49
N LEU A 60 -0.16 7.40 2.01
CA LEU A 60 -0.28 8.73 1.43
C LEU A 60 0.06 9.81 2.46
N ALA A 61 -0.43 9.69 3.70
CA ALA A 61 -0.14 10.64 4.75
C ALA A 61 1.35 10.68 5.10
N VAL A 62 2.01 9.52 5.25
CA VAL A 62 3.45 9.43 5.55
C VAL A 62 4.30 10.13 4.49
N VAL A 63 3.87 10.14 3.23
CA VAL A 63 4.60 10.80 2.14
C VAL A 63 4.21 12.27 2.01
N LEU A 64 2.92 12.59 1.99
CA LEU A 64 2.44 13.93 1.65
C LEU A 64 2.53 14.91 2.83
N VAL A 65 2.25 14.46 4.07
CA VAL A 65 2.21 15.36 5.23
C VAL A 65 3.56 16.03 5.48
N PRO A 66 4.70 15.30 5.56
CA PRO A 66 6.01 15.94 5.78
C PRO A 66 6.36 16.96 4.68
N ILE A 67 6.03 16.63 3.43
CA ILE A 67 6.26 17.52 2.28
C ILE A 67 5.42 18.79 2.40
N THR A 68 4.13 18.66 2.72
CA THR A 68 3.25 19.83 2.88
C THR A 68 3.67 20.72 4.05
N ILE A 69 4.09 20.13 5.18
CA ILE A 69 4.58 20.88 6.34
C ILE A 69 5.84 21.67 5.96
N VAL A 70 6.83 21.02 5.34
CA VAL A 70 8.09 21.67 4.94
C VAL A 70 7.85 22.85 3.99
N ASN A 71 6.90 22.72 3.06
CA ASN A 71 6.53 23.82 2.18
C ASN A 71 5.75 24.92 2.90
N ALA A 72 4.85 24.56 3.83
CA ALA A 72 4.06 25.53 4.58
C ALA A 72 4.90 26.40 5.54
N ILE A 73 6.11 25.97 5.88
CA ILE A 73 7.06 26.70 6.73
C ILE A 73 8.26 27.26 5.94
N ASP A 74 8.19 27.28 4.61
CA ASP A 74 9.23 27.79 3.68
C ASP A 74 10.61 27.13 3.81
N LEU A 75 10.69 25.98 4.48
CA LEU A 75 11.95 25.27 4.72
C LEU A 75 12.45 24.54 3.46
N SER A 76 11.58 24.35 2.45
CA SER A 76 11.95 23.79 1.14
C SER A 76 12.95 24.65 0.36
N THR A 77 13.16 25.91 0.75
CA THR A 77 14.18 26.80 0.16
C THR A 77 15.62 26.38 0.50
N LEU A 78 15.82 25.62 1.59
CA LEU A 78 17.13 25.10 1.96
C LEU A 78 17.50 23.89 1.05
N PRO A 79 18.69 23.87 0.40
CA PRO A 79 19.00 22.89 -0.66
C PRO A 79 18.89 21.41 -0.27
N TRP A 80 19.16 21.08 1.01
CA TRP A 80 19.18 19.70 1.50
C TRP A 80 17.85 19.25 2.09
N VAL A 81 16.96 20.18 2.45
CA VAL A 81 15.72 19.85 3.17
C VAL A 81 14.77 19.01 2.31
N PRO A 82 14.44 19.37 1.06
CA PRO A 82 13.57 18.54 0.23
C PRO A 82 14.09 17.11 0.08
N THR A 83 15.39 16.95 -0.15
CA THR A 83 16.03 15.63 -0.31
C THR A 83 15.96 14.80 0.96
N VAL A 84 16.23 15.40 2.13
CA VAL A 84 16.13 14.70 3.42
C VAL A 84 14.68 14.32 3.71
N THR A 85 13.73 15.23 3.53
CA THR A 85 12.30 14.97 3.76
C THR A 85 11.78 13.85 2.87
N ILE A 86 12.11 13.87 1.57
CA ILE A 86 11.72 12.80 0.64
C ILE A 86 12.34 11.46 1.07
N THR A 87 13.64 11.46 1.40
CA THR A 87 14.36 10.23 1.80
C THR A 87 13.73 9.62 3.06
N LEU A 88 13.48 10.42 4.10
CA LEU A 88 12.86 9.96 5.34
C LEU A 88 11.42 9.47 5.10
N SER A 89 10.65 10.15 4.26
CA SER A 89 9.29 9.76 3.92
C SER A 89 9.25 8.42 3.18
N VAL A 90 10.19 8.19 2.25
CA VAL A 90 10.34 6.91 1.54
C VAL A 90 10.74 5.80 2.50
N LEU A 91 11.72 6.02 3.38
CA LEU A 91 12.13 5.04 4.38
C LEU A 91 10.99 4.69 5.34
N ALA A 92 10.22 5.70 5.79
CA ALA A 92 9.05 5.49 6.64
C ALA A 92 7.94 4.71 5.92
N ALA A 93 7.67 5.02 4.65
CA ALA A 93 6.71 4.28 3.85
C ALA A 93 7.14 2.81 3.64
N LEU A 94 8.42 2.56 3.35
CA LEU A 94 8.98 1.21 3.25
C LEU A 94 8.90 0.46 4.57
N ALA A 95 9.23 1.10 5.70
CA ALA A 95 9.10 0.51 7.02
C ALA A 95 7.64 0.16 7.36
N LEU A 96 6.70 1.06 7.03
CA LEU A 96 5.26 0.83 7.24
C LEU A 96 4.75 -0.33 6.38
N THR A 97 5.11 -0.39 5.09
CA THR A 97 4.71 -1.51 4.22
C THR A 97 5.34 -2.83 4.66
N TRP A 98 6.61 -2.82 5.08
CA TRP A 98 7.27 -4.00 5.62
C TRP A 98 6.60 -4.48 6.91
N TRP A 99 6.30 -3.59 7.85
CA TRP A 99 5.57 -3.92 9.07
C TRP A 99 4.18 -4.46 8.76
N ALA A 100 3.42 -3.81 7.86
CA ALA A 100 2.12 -4.28 7.42
C ALA A 100 2.18 -5.67 6.77
N SER A 101 3.26 -5.99 6.05
CA SER A 101 3.47 -7.31 5.46
C SER A 101 3.66 -8.42 6.51
N LYS A 102 4.13 -8.07 7.72
CA LYS A 102 4.26 -8.98 8.86
C LYS A 102 2.94 -9.22 9.58
N LEU A 103 1.98 -8.30 9.46
CA LEU A 103 0.62 -8.46 9.96
C LEU A 103 -0.18 -9.44 9.09
N ARG A 104 0.37 -10.62 8.76
CA ARG A 104 -0.42 -11.74 8.20
C ARG A 104 -1.49 -12.09 9.23
N ILE A 105 -2.64 -11.43 9.14
CA ILE A 105 -3.83 -11.72 9.92
C ILE A 105 -4.20 -13.14 9.52
N LYS A 106 -3.95 -14.09 10.42
CA LYS A 106 -4.39 -15.47 10.32
C LYS A 106 -5.91 -15.52 10.30
#